data_AF-A0A653YZP8-F1
#
_entry.id   AF-A0A653YZP8-F1
#
_cell.length_a   1.000
_cell.length_b   1.000
_cell.length_c   1.000
_cell.angle_alpha   90.00
_cell.angle_beta   90.00
_cell.angle_gamma   90.00
#
_symmetry.space_group_name_H-M   'P 1'
#
loop_
_entity.id
_entity.type
_entity.pdbx_description
1 polymer ?
#
loop_
_entity_poly.entity_id
_entity_poly.type
_entity_poly.pdbx_seq_one_letter_code
_entity_poly.pdbx_strand_id
1 'polypeptide(L)'
;MKNAASYAIGLALSLVYVSLVGVLSVQISGLAGGAVFDLSNTLMAVTEPNAGLLQVLGIAVASGAVLWILMRRGTTGSDVQRFLRLGFGTGTLVQVAVGVALLVGRFSVLDLNQGPAKWLEGWITSGASNSAVHVVFIVTVYLIVTRRHRTGGTAETSPA
;
A
#
# COMPACT_ATOMS: atom_id res chain seq x y z
N MET A 1 -0.89 -21.82 -14.32
CA MET A 1 -0.44 -21.68 -12.90
C MET A 1 0.42 -20.44 -12.64
N LYS A 2 1.47 -20.16 -13.43
CA LYS A 2 2.39 -19.02 -13.22
C LYS A 2 1.68 -17.66 -13.07
N ASN A 3 0.63 -17.42 -13.85
CA ASN A 3 -0.17 -16.18 -13.78
C ASN A 3 -0.96 -16.05 -12.48
N ALA A 4 -1.62 -17.12 -12.03
CA ALA A 4 -2.37 -17.15 -10.77
C ALA A 4 -1.44 -16.98 -9.56
N ALA A 5 -0.29 -17.66 -9.56
CA ALA A 5 0.73 -17.49 -8.53
C ALA A 5 1.23 -16.03 -8.49
N SER A 6 1.49 -15.43 -9.65
CA SER A 6 1.92 -14.03 -9.71
C SER A 6 0.87 -13.05 -9.20
N TYR A 7 -0.41 -13.30 -9.48
CA TYR A 7 -1.52 -12.52 -8.96
C TYR A 7 -1.61 -12.62 -7.43
N ALA A 8 -1.51 -13.84 -6.89
CA ALA A 8 -1.51 -14.07 -5.45
C ALA A 8 -0.32 -13.40 -4.76
N ILE A 9 0.87 -13.43 -5.37
CA ILE A 9 2.04 -12.68 -4.88
C ILE A 9 1.77 -11.18 -4.88
N GLY A 10 1.13 -10.65 -5.92
CA GLY A 10 0.71 -9.24 -5.97
C GLY A 10 -0.23 -8.87 -4.81
N LEU A 11 -1.24 -9.72 -4.53
CA LEU A 11 -2.16 -9.53 -3.41
C LEU A 11 -1.42 -9.56 -2.06
N ALA A 12 -0.55 -10.55 -1.85
CA ALA A 12 0.24 -10.68 -0.63
C ALA A 12 1.17 -9.46 -0.43
N LEU A 13 1.82 -9.00 -1.50
CA LEU A 13 2.68 -7.83 -1.47
C LEU A 13 1.88 -6.57 -1.11
N SER A 14 0.67 -6.43 -1.63
CA SER A 14 -0.24 -5.33 -1.28
C SER A 14 -0.63 -5.36 0.20
N LEU A 15 -1.01 -6.52 0.73
CA LEU A 15 -1.36 -6.68 2.14
C LEU A 15 -0.19 -6.29 3.06
N VAL A 16 1.01 -6.81 2.76
CA VAL A 16 2.22 -6.49 3.52
C VAL A 16 2.55 -5.01 3.44
N TYR A 17 2.53 -4.43 2.24
CA TYR A 17 2.87 -3.02 2.04
C TYR A 17 1.92 -2.08 2.77
N VAL A 18 0.60 -2.23 2.58
CA VAL A 18 -0.40 -1.36 3.21
C VAL A 18 -0.38 -1.52 4.72
N SER A 19 -0.26 -2.76 5.22
CA SER A 19 -0.17 -3.01 6.67
C SER A 19 1.09 -2.38 7.28
N LEU A 20 2.24 -2.50 6.61
CA LEU A 20 3.49 -1.90 7.06
C LEU A 20 3.38 -0.37 7.12
N VAL A 21 2.86 0.26 6.06
CA VAL A 21 2.62 1.72 6.05
C VAL A 21 1.65 2.11 7.17
N GLY A 22 0.62 1.28 7.41
CA GLY A 22 -0.31 1.44 8.51
C GLY A 22 0.35 1.46 9.88
N VAL A 23 1.12 0.41 10.21
CA VAL A 23 1.90 0.31 11.46
C VAL A 23 2.79 1.53 11.65
N LEU A 24 3.56 1.90 10.62
CA LEU A 24 4.45 3.05 10.69
C LEU A 24 3.68 4.36 10.88
N SER A 25 2.50 4.50 10.27
CA SER A 25 1.64 5.68 10.43
C SER A 25 1.09 5.80 11.85
N VAL A 26 0.63 4.69 12.45
CA VAL A 26 0.20 4.66 13.87
C VAL A 26 1.35 5.10 14.78
N GLN A 27 2.56 4.57 14.53
CA GLN A 27 3.75 4.94 15.30
C GLN A 27 4.12 6.41 15.14
N ILE A 28 4.02 6.99 13.94
CA ILE A 28 4.26 8.43 13.72
C ILE A 28 3.27 9.26 14.55
N SER A 29 1.99 8.94 14.49
CA SER A 29 0.95 9.64 15.26
C SER A 29 1.18 9.51 16.77
N GLY A 30 1.57 8.32 17.24
CA GLY A 30 1.93 8.10 18.64
C GLY A 30 3.14 8.92 19.05
N LEU A 31 4.25 8.84 18.32
CA LEU A 31 5.49 9.54 18.64
C LEU A 31 5.31 11.05 18.65
N ALA A 32 4.48 11.60 17.76
CA ALA A 32 4.15 13.02 17.78
C ALA A 32 3.47 13.47 19.09
N GLY A 33 2.73 12.57 19.75
CA GLY A 33 2.13 12.77 21.07
C GLY A 33 2.96 12.22 22.24
N GLY A 34 4.17 11.72 22.00
CA GLY A 34 5.01 11.08 23.02
C GLY A 34 4.57 9.65 23.40
N ALA A 35 3.69 9.01 22.65
CA ALA A 35 3.24 7.63 22.86
C ALA A 35 4.00 6.65 21.97
N VAL A 36 4.49 5.55 22.54
CA VAL A 36 5.08 4.44 21.79
C VAL A 36 4.09 3.29 21.75
N PHE A 37 3.64 2.92 20.55
CA PHE A 37 2.73 1.80 20.33
C PHE A 37 3.48 0.56 19.84
N ASP A 38 3.05 -0.61 20.32
CA ASP A 38 3.50 -1.91 19.82
C ASP A 38 2.77 -2.28 18.50
N LEU A 39 3.02 -3.50 17.98
CA LEU A 39 2.32 -3.98 16.78
C LEU A 39 0.81 -4.19 17.01
N SER A 40 0.38 -4.48 18.23
CA SER A 40 -1.06 -4.61 18.53
C SER A 40 -1.80 -3.26 18.60
N ASN A 41 -1.07 -2.14 18.38
CA ASN A 41 -1.51 -0.76 18.58
C ASN A 41 -1.86 -0.46 20.05
N THR A 42 -1.20 -1.15 20.98
CA THR A 42 -1.31 -0.93 22.42
C THR A 42 -0.18 -0.03 22.89
N LEU A 43 -0.47 0.88 23.81
CA LEU A 43 0.53 1.77 24.40
C LEU A 43 1.54 0.95 25.20
N MET A 44 2.80 1.01 24.80
CA MET A 44 3.91 0.29 25.43
C MET A 44 4.73 1.20 26.34
N ALA A 45 4.95 2.45 25.93
CA ALA A 45 5.75 3.42 26.68
C ALA A 45 5.35 4.86 26.36
N VAL A 46 5.79 5.78 27.21
CA VAL A 46 5.72 7.22 26.99
C VAL A 46 7.14 7.75 26.84
N THR A 47 7.35 8.61 25.85
CA THR A 47 8.64 9.19 25.47
C THR A 47 8.46 10.69 25.20
N GLU A 48 9.57 11.42 25.07
CA GLU A 48 9.54 12.78 24.54
C GLU A 48 8.94 12.80 23.11
N PRO A 49 8.07 13.78 22.79
CA PRO A 49 7.50 13.91 21.46
C PRO A 49 8.57 13.95 20.36
N ASN A 50 8.34 13.16 19.31
CA ASN A 50 9.26 13.04 18.17
C ASN A 50 8.46 13.01 16.87
N ALA A 51 8.99 13.62 15.81
CA ALA A 51 8.35 13.64 14.49
C ALA A 51 8.27 12.26 13.80
N GLY A 52 8.90 11.20 14.35
CA GLY A 52 8.87 9.86 13.77
C GLY A 52 9.65 9.76 12.46
N LEU A 53 10.77 10.48 12.33
CA LEU A 53 11.54 10.56 11.08
C LEU A 53 12.02 9.20 10.58
N LEU A 54 12.33 8.27 11.50
CA LEU A 54 12.72 6.91 11.14
C LEU A 54 11.57 6.13 10.50
N GLN A 55 10.35 6.30 11.01
CA GLN A 55 9.14 5.69 10.46
C GLN A 55 8.80 6.28 9.08
N VAL A 56 8.96 7.60 8.91
CA VAL A 56 8.81 8.26 7.60
C VAL A 56 9.82 7.70 6.59
N LEU A 57 11.09 7.55 6.99
CA LEU A 57 12.11 6.92 6.16
C LEU A 57 11.73 5.46 5.82
N GLY A 58 11.18 4.73 6.78
CA GLY A 58 10.65 3.38 6.57
C GLY A 58 9.56 3.32 5.50
N ILE A 59 8.60 4.25 5.52
CA ILE A 59 7.54 4.36 4.50
C ILE A 59 8.15 4.67 3.13
N ALA A 60 9.12 5.57 3.06
CA ALA A 60 9.80 5.92 1.81
C ALA A 60 10.55 4.73 1.21
N VAL A 61 11.32 4.01 2.02
CA VAL A 61 12.07 2.81 1.60
C VAL A 61 11.11 1.70 1.15
N ALA A 62 10.06 1.43 1.92
CA ALA A 62 9.05 0.42 1.56
C ALA A 62 8.35 0.77 0.23
N SER A 63 7.97 2.04 0.06
CA SER A 63 7.33 2.51 -1.17
C SER A 63 8.27 2.40 -2.38
N GLY A 64 9.54 2.81 -2.21
CA GLY A 64 10.57 2.66 -3.24
C GLY A 64 10.81 1.21 -3.63
N ALA A 65 10.89 0.30 -2.66
CA ALA A 65 11.08 -1.12 -2.89
C ALA A 65 9.91 -1.74 -3.66
N VAL A 66 8.66 -1.43 -3.28
CA VAL A 66 7.46 -1.91 -3.98
C VAL A 66 7.41 -1.36 -5.41
N LEU A 67 7.65 -0.06 -5.59
CA LEU A 67 7.68 0.54 -6.92
C LEU A 67 8.76 -0.08 -7.80
N TRP A 68 9.95 -0.34 -7.25
CA TRP A 68 11.01 -1.03 -7.97
C TRP A 68 10.57 -2.43 -8.44
N ILE A 69 9.95 -3.22 -7.56
CA ILE A 69 9.39 -4.54 -7.92
C ILE A 69 8.34 -4.41 -9.04
N LEU A 70 7.41 -3.45 -8.93
CA LEU A 70 6.32 -3.28 -9.88
C LEU A 70 6.82 -2.76 -11.24
N MET A 71 7.85 -1.90 -11.25
CA MET A 71 8.43 -1.30 -12.45
C MET A 71 9.39 -2.22 -13.19
N ARG A 72 10.12 -3.10 -12.49
CA ARG A 72 11.22 -3.92 -13.04
C ARG A 72 10.84 -4.66 -14.31
N ARG A 73 11.17 -4.10 -15.48
CA ARG A 73 10.90 -4.71 -16.78
C ARG A 73 11.96 -5.78 -17.05
N GLY A 74 11.56 -7.06 -17.04
CA GLY A 74 12.39 -8.14 -17.59
C GLY A 74 13.07 -9.04 -16.56
N THR A 75 12.60 -10.29 -16.55
CA THR A 75 13.23 -11.61 -16.26
C THR A 75 12.13 -12.67 -16.31
N THR A 76 10.89 -12.27 -15.99
CA THR A 76 9.66 -13.06 -16.11
C THR A 76 8.81 -12.54 -17.27
N GLY A 77 8.06 -13.44 -17.94
CA GLY A 77 7.24 -13.12 -19.11
C GLY A 77 6.28 -11.94 -18.86
N SER A 78 5.94 -11.21 -19.94
CA SER A 78 5.12 -9.99 -19.90
C SER A 78 3.81 -10.15 -19.11
N ASP A 79 3.22 -11.34 -19.13
CA ASP A 79 1.99 -11.67 -18.42
C ASP A 79 2.19 -11.84 -16.91
N VAL A 80 3.28 -12.46 -16.46
CA VAL A 80 3.57 -12.64 -15.03
C VAL A 80 3.59 -11.28 -14.36
N GLN A 81 4.37 -10.34 -14.90
CA GLN A 81 4.44 -9.01 -14.33
C GLN A 81 3.10 -8.24 -14.41
N ARG A 82 2.30 -8.49 -15.43
CA ARG A 82 0.94 -7.93 -15.53
C ARG A 82 0.04 -8.46 -14.42
N PHE A 83 0.01 -9.77 -14.20
CA PHE A 83 -0.79 -10.38 -13.14
C PHE A 83 -0.33 -9.98 -11.74
N LEU A 84 0.98 -9.82 -11.52
CA LEU A 84 1.53 -9.23 -10.28
C LEU A 84 0.95 -7.84 -10.01
N ARG A 85 1.00 -6.94 -11.00
CA ARG A 85 0.48 -5.57 -10.87
C ARG A 85 -1.03 -5.56 -10.65
N LEU A 86 -1.78 -6.43 -11.34
CA LEU A 86 -3.22 -6.58 -11.15
C LEU A 86 -3.55 -7.06 -9.73
N GLY A 87 -2.82 -8.08 -9.23
CA GLY A 87 -2.98 -8.55 -7.86
C GLY A 87 -2.68 -7.47 -6.83
N PHE A 88 -1.57 -6.75 -7.01
CA PHE A 88 -1.23 -5.63 -6.13
C PHE A 88 -2.28 -4.52 -6.19
N GLY A 89 -2.67 -4.08 -7.38
CA GLY A 89 -3.65 -3.02 -7.57
C GLY A 89 -5.02 -3.37 -6.98
N THR A 90 -5.52 -4.57 -7.24
CA THR A 90 -6.81 -5.04 -6.68
C THR A 90 -6.75 -5.17 -5.17
N GLY A 91 -5.69 -5.75 -4.61
CA GLY A 91 -5.49 -5.86 -3.16
C GLY A 91 -5.44 -4.50 -2.48
N THR A 92 -4.75 -3.53 -3.09
CA THR A 92 -4.61 -2.19 -2.51
C THR A 92 -5.94 -1.46 -2.58
N LEU A 93 -6.67 -1.56 -3.70
CA LEU A 93 -8.00 -0.98 -3.84
C LEU A 93 -8.98 -1.52 -2.78
N VAL A 94 -8.99 -2.85 -2.57
CA VAL A 94 -9.85 -3.49 -1.55
C VAL A 94 -9.49 -2.99 -0.16
N GLN A 95 -8.21 -2.95 0.20
CA GLN A 95 -7.78 -2.47 1.52
C GLN A 95 -8.11 -0.98 1.73
N VAL A 96 -7.94 -0.13 0.71
CA VAL A 96 -8.35 1.27 0.78
C VAL A 96 -9.86 1.38 0.97
N ALA A 97 -10.66 0.65 0.20
CA ALA A 97 -12.12 0.66 0.33
C ALA A 97 -12.59 0.19 1.71
N VAL A 98 -12.01 -0.89 2.23
CA VAL A 98 -12.27 -1.39 3.59
C VAL A 98 -11.86 -0.34 4.64
N GLY A 99 -10.67 0.24 4.51
CA GLY A 99 -10.19 1.28 5.41
C GLY A 99 -11.12 2.50 5.45
N VAL A 100 -11.59 2.97 4.29
CA VAL A 100 -12.57 4.06 4.18
C VAL A 100 -13.90 3.69 4.84
N ALA A 101 -14.43 2.49 4.58
CA ALA A 101 -15.69 2.04 5.19
C ALA A 101 -15.61 1.99 6.72
N LEU A 102 -14.49 1.49 7.27
CA LEU A 102 -14.22 1.47 8.70
C LEU A 102 -14.09 2.88 9.29
N LEU A 103 -13.40 3.78 8.58
CA LEU A 103 -13.25 5.18 9.00
C LEU A 103 -14.61 5.89 9.09
N VAL A 104 -15.44 5.76 8.05
CA VAL A 104 -16.79 6.35 8.01
C VAL A 104 -17.66 5.81 9.14
N GLY A 105 -17.58 4.51 9.43
CA GLY A 105 -18.26 3.91 10.57
C GLY A 105 -17.86 4.53 11.91
N ARG A 106 -16.57 4.81 12.12
CA ARG A 106 -16.06 5.42 13.36
C ARG A 106 -16.42 6.89 13.51
N PHE A 107 -16.46 7.68 12.44
CA PHE A 107 -16.89 9.08 12.53
C PHE A 107 -18.36 9.25 12.90
N SER A 108 -19.20 8.22 12.70
CA SER A 108 -20.60 8.25 13.15
C SER A 108 -20.76 8.18 14.68
N VAL A 109 -19.72 7.75 15.40
CA VAL A 109 -19.66 7.68 16.87
C VAL A 109 -18.29 8.20 17.31
N LEU A 110 -18.14 9.53 17.38
CA LEU A 110 -16.88 10.18 17.74
C LEU A 110 -16.59 9.96 19.25
N ASP A 111 -16.10 8.79 19.61
CA ASP A 111 -15.66 8.48 20.97
C ASP A 111 -14.19 8.87 21.13
N LEU A 112 -13.96 10.09 21.63
CA LEU A 112 -12.63 10.65 21.89
C LEU A 112 -11.81 9.87 22.92
N ASN A 113 -12.43 8.91 23.64
CA ASN A 113 -11.73 8.06 24.60
C ASN A 113 -11.12 6.80 23.97
N GLN A 114 -11.35 6.54 22.67
CA GLN A 114 -10.81 5.35 22.01
C GLN A 114 -9.48 5.64 21.32
N GLY A 115 -8.44 4.92 21.73
CA GLY A 115 -7.15 4.89 21.04
C GLY A 115 -7.23 4.26 19.64
N PRO A 116 -6.09 4.09 18.96
CA PRO A 116 -6.04 3.47 17.64
C PRO A 116 -6.73 2.10 17.64
N ALA A 117 -7.40 1.76 16.53
CA ALA A 117 -7.97 0.43 16.36
C ALA A 117 -6.88 -0.64 16.54
N LYS A 118 -7.21 -1.79 17.14
CA LYS A 118 -6.21 -2.84 17.37
C LYS A 118 -5.87 -3.60 16.09
N TRP A 119 -4.65 -4.11 16.03
CA TRP A 119 -4.19 -5.05 14.98
C TRP A 119 -4.45 -4.56 13.55
N LEU A 120 -4.85 -5.50 12.68
CA LEU A 120 -5.02 -5.30 11.25
C LEU A 120 -6.06 -4.23 10.89
N GLU A 121 -7.10 -4.04 11.72
CA GLU A 121 -8.06 -2.95 11.51
C GLU A 121 -7.36 -1.59 11.62
N GLY A 122 -6.52 -1.40 12.63
CA GLY A 122 -5.73 -0.17 12.81
C GLY A 122 -4.71 0.04 11.70
N TRP A 123 -4.03 -1.03 11.30
CA TRP A 123 -3.04 -0.93 10.23
C TRP A 123 -3.70 -0.60 8.89
N ILE A 124 -4.80 -1.26 8.53
CA ILE A 124 -5.49 -1.01 7.26
C ILE A 124 -6.10 0.40 7.26
N THR A 125 -6.74 0.82 8.35
CA THR A 125 -7.33 2.17 8.44
C THR A 125 -6.27 3.26 8.33
N SER A 126 -5.20 3.20 9.13
CA SER A 126 -4.10 4.17 9.07
C SER A 126 -3.34 4.12 7.74
N GLY A 127 -3.12 2.92 7.19
CA GLY A 127 -2.48 2.73 5.89
C GLY A 127 -3.31 3.31 4.74
N ALA A 128 -4.63 3.08 4.76
CA ALA A 128 -5.57 3.63 3.78
C ALA A 128 -5.68 5.17 3.85
N SER A 129 -5.41 5.77 5.00
CA SER A 129 -5.35 7.23 5.14
C SER A 129 -3.99 7.83 4.72
N ASN A 130 -2.96 7.01 4.51
CA ASN A 130 -1.62 7.49 4.17
C ASN A 130 -1.46 7.76 2.66
N SER A 131 -1.01 8.97 2.29
CA SER A 131 -0.83 9.40 0.90
C SER A 131 0.15 8.54 0.11
N ALA A 132 1.17 7.95 0.74
CA ALA A 132 2.13 7.08 0.07
C ALA A 132 1.45 5.87 -0.58
N VAL A 133 0.46 5.26 0.09
CA VAL A 133 -0.32 4.13 -0.45
C VAL A 133 -1.06 4.55 -1.72
N HIS A 134 -1.69 5.71 -1.71
CA HIS A 134 -2.42 6.26 -2.86
C HIS A 134 -1.49 6.57 -4.04
N VAL A 135 -0.33 7.16 -3.78
CA VAL A 135 0.67 7.43 -4.83
C VAL A 135 1.15 6.13 -5.46
N VAL A 136 1.51 5.11 -4.68
CA VAL A 136 1.94 3.81 -5.19
C VAL A 136 0.80 3.11 -5.95
N PHE A 137 -0.44 3.24 -5.48
CA PHE A 137 -1.61 2.73 -6.18
C PHE A 137 -1.83 3.40 -7.55
N ILE A 138 -1.79 4.73 -7.62
CA ILE A 138 -1.91 5.50 -8.86
C ILE A 138 -0.82 5.09 -9.86
N VAL A 139 0.43 4.99 -9.41
CA VAL A 139 1.54 4.53 -10.25
C VAL A 139 1.31 3.10 -10.74
N THR A 140 0.78 2.21 -9.90
CA THR A 140 0.43 0.85 -10.30
C THR A 140 -0.63 0.84 -11.41
N VAL A 141 -1.69 1.64 -11.26
CA VAL A 141 -2.75 1.78 -12.28
C VAL A 141 -2.16 2.29 -13.59
N TYR A 142 -1.30 3.33 -13.53
CA TYR A 142 -0.59 3.83 -14.69
C TYR A 142 0.24 2.75 -15.40
N LEU A 143 0.96 1.92 -14.65
CA LEU A 143 1.76 0.81 -15.18
C LEU A 143 0.92 -0.33 -15.79
N ILE A 144 -0.33 -0.49 -15.36
CA ILE A 144 -1.28 -1.45 -15.93
C ILE A 144 -1.83 -0.91 -17.25
N VAL A 145 -2.24 0.36 -17.29
CA VAL A 145 -2.89 0.98 -18.46
C VAL A 145 -1.90 1.22 -19.60
N THR A 146 -0.72 1.79 -19.33
CA THR A 146 0.24 2.16 -20.39
C THR A 146 0.83 0.97 -21.15
N ARG A 147 0.85 -0.23 -20.58
CA ARG A 147 1.24 -1.44 -21.32
C ARG A 147 0.21 -1.86 -22.37
N ARG A 148 -1.08 -1.53 -22.22
CA ARG A 148 -2.11 -1.86 -23.24
C ARG A 148 -1.93 -1.07 -24.54
N HIS A 149 -1.37 0.14 -24.47
CA HIS A 149 -1.22 0.99 -25.65
C HIS A 149 -0.07 0.60 -26.57
N ARG A 150 0.92 -0.17 -26.11
CA ARG A 150 2.08 -0.56 -26.92
C ARG A 150 1.85 -1.73 -27.88
N THR A 151 0.70 -2.39 -27.82
CA THR A 151 0.34 -3.51 -28.71
C THR A 151 -0.58 -3.11 -29.87
N GLY A 152 -0.87 -1.81 -30.06
CA GLY A 152 -1.73 -1.30 -31.13
C GLY A 152 -1.05 -0.41 -32.17
N GLY A 153 0.29 -0.30 -32.16
CA GLY A 153 1.05 0.59 -33.05
C GLY A 153 1.70 -0.16 -34.21
N THR A 154 1.07 -0.04 -35.38
CA THR A 154 1.66 -0.07 -36.74
C THR A 154 2.43 -1.32 -37.18
N ALA A 155 1.68 -2.33 -37.64
CA ALA A 155 2.08 -3.07 -38.84
C ALA A 155 1.80 -2.17 -40.05
N GLU A 156 2.71 -1.26 -40.36
CA GLU A 156 2.68 -0.55 -41.64
C GLU A 156 3.53 -1.39 -42.61
N THR A 157 2.84 -2.24 -43.34
CA THR A 157 3.36 -2.92 -44.52
C THR A 157 3.75 -1.86 -45.55
N SER A 158 5.03 -1.66 -45.79
CA SER A 158 5.49 -0.97 -47.00
C SER A 158 5.34 -1.96 -48.17
N PRO A 159 4.51 -1.67 -49.19
CA PRO A 159 4.55 -2.42 -50.43
C PRO A 159 5.73 -1.95 -51.29
N ALA A 160 6.38 -2.95 -51.91
CA ALA A 160 7.26 -2.94 -53.08
C ALA A 160 8.39 -1.89 -53.17
#